data_AF-A0A9X3MT69-F1
#
_entry.id   AF-A0A9X3MT69-F1
#
_cell.length_a   1.000
_cell.length_b   1.000
_cell.length_c   1.000
_cell.angle_alpha   90.00
_cell.angle_beta   90.00
_cell.angle_gamma   90.00
#
_symmetry.space_group_name_H-M   'P 1'
#
loop_
_entity.id
_entity.type
_entity.pdbx_description
1 polymer ?
#
loop_
_entity_poly.entity_id
_entity_poly.type
_entity_poly.pdbx_seq_one_letter_code
_entity_poly.pdbx_strand_id
1 'polypeptide(L)'
;MALELFARDGFAATTLAAIAEGAEVSPRTVSTYFPSKEGIVFAAYEDAIARLVTRLAAREPGACVVATVGDWARVEASLQDPVSSATVRARVTDGPDFARLRQAAIARDPDLWALERGHVRPLTDAVATAFAEEFAIPADSLAVRLAAETTTVALLEANARAARGDSPFNALLDDVLAFVRGGVAALRK
;
A
#
# COMPACT_ATOMS: atom_id res chain seq x y z
N MET A 1 19.79 -5.30 4.29
CA MET A 1 18.86 -4.86 3.22
C MET A 1 18.56 -3.35 3.33
N ALA A 2 18.18 -2.69 2.23
CA ALA A 2 17.93 -1.25 2.09
C ALA A 2 17.22 -0.58 3.28
N LEU A 3 16.13 -1.20 3.77
CA LEU A 3 15.32 -0.62 4.85
C LEU A 3 15.91 -0.80 6.25
N GLU A 4 16.85 -1.73 6.45
CA GLU A 4 17.61 -1.83 7.71
C GLU A 4 18.51 -0.60 7.87
N LEU A 5 19.05 -0.08 6.76
CA LEU A 5 19.78 1.19 6.75
C LEU A 5 18.84 2.36 7.08
N PHE A 6 17.62 2.38 6.55
CA PHE A 6 16.62 3.40 6.93
C PHE A 6 16.26 3.31 8.42
N ALA A 7 16.14 2.10 8.96
CA ALA A 7 15.82 1.90 10.37
C ALA A 7 16.99 2.25 11.30
N ARG A 8 18.24 2.07 10.87
CA ARG A 8 19.46 2.35 11.65
C ARG A 8 19.91 3.81 11.54
N ASP A 9 20.03 4.31 10.32
CA ASP A 9 20.66 5.61 10.02
C ASP A 9 19.61 6.71 9.76
N GLY A 10 18.33 6.33 9.64
CA GLY A 10 17.26 7.23 9.21
C GLY A 10 17.13 7.30 7.69
N PHE A 11 15.92 7.55 7.21
CA PHE A 11 15.63 7.64 5.78
C PHE A 11 16.42 8.77 5.11
N ALA A 12 16.51 9.95 5.74
CA ALA A 12 17.23 11.10 5.21
C ALA A 12 18.73 10.82 4.97
N ALA A 13 19.40 10.13 5.92
CA ALA A 13 20.85 9.88 5.86
C ALA A 13 21.24 8.72 4.93
N THR A 14 20.28 7.89 4.50
CA THR A 14 20.57 6.75 3.64
C THR A 14 20.59 7.14 2.16
N THR A 15 21.58 6.63 1.42
CA THR A 15 21.78 6.89 -0.01
C THR A 15 21.47 5.67 -0.88
N LEU A 16 21.16 5.88 -2.17
CA LEU A 16 20.99 4.78 -3.14
C LEU A 16 22.25 3.91 -3.25
N ALA A 17 23.44 4.47 -3.05
CA ALA A 17 24.69 3.72 -3.07
C ALA A 17 24.80 2.77 -1.88
N ALA A 18 24.47 3.23 -0.67
CA ALA A 18 24.44 2.40 0.53
C ALA A 18 23.38 1.27 0.41
N ILE A 19 22.24 1.56 -0.20
CA ILE A 19 21.22 0.56 -0.51
C ILE A 19 21.75 -0.49 -1.49
N ALA A 20 22.44 -0.06 -2.56
CA ALA A 20 23.00 -0.96 -3.54
C ALA A 20 24.03 -1.92 -2.93
N GLU A 21 24.91 -1.40 -2.07
CA GLU A 21 25.86 -2.18 -1.29
C GLU A 21 25.14 -3.23 -0.41
N GLY A 22 24.14 -2.79 0.36
CA GLY A 22 23.36 -3.67 1.24
C GLY A 22 22.42 -4.66 0.54
N ALA A 23 22.26 -4.56 -0.78
CA ALA A 23 21.50 -5.48 -1.62
C ALA A 23 22.41 -6.27 -2.60
N GLU A 24 23.74 -6.15 -2.45
CA GLU A 24 24.74 -6.83 -3.27
C GLU A 24 24.53 -6.62 -4.79
N VAL A 25 24.18 -5.40 -5.17
CA VAL A 25 23.98 -4.97 -6.56
C VAL A 25 24.75 -3.68 -6.85
N SER A 26 25.04 -3.39 -8.12
CA SER A 26 25.74 -2.14 -8.44
C SER A 26 24.82 -0.91 -8.26
N PRO A 27 25.35 0.27 -7.87
CA PRO A 27 24.56 1.50 -7.80
C PRO A 27 23.89 1.86 -9.14
N ARG A 28 24.57 1.60 -10.27
CA ARG A 28 23.99 1.76 -11.62
C ARG A 28 22.78 0.86 -11.82
N THR A 29 22.84 -0.36 -11.32
CA THR A 29 21.71 -1.31 -11.39
C THR A 29 20.54 -0.76 -10.57
N VAL A 30 20.75 -0.34 -9.32
CA VAL A 30 19.69 0.24 -8.49
C VAL A 30 19.08 1.48 -9.13
N SER A 31 19.89 2.43 -9.59
CA SER A 31 19.40 3.66 -10.22
C SER A 31 18.61 3.43 -11.51
N THR A 32 18.83 2.29 -12.18
CA THR A 32 18.07 1.91 -13.39
C THR A 32 16.64 1.49 -13.03
N TYR A 33 16.43 0.85 -11.88
CA TYR A 33 15.10 0.41 -11.44
C TYR A 33 14.42 1.44 -10.52
N PHE A 34 15.19 2.21 -9.77
CA PHE A 34 14.71 3.15 -8.77
C PHE A 34 15.37 4.50 -8.98
N PRO A 35 14.67 5.48 -9.57
CA PRO A 35 15.22 6.82 -9.79
C PRO A 35 15.48 7.58 -8.48
N SER A 36 14.85 7.16 -7.38
CA SER A 36 15.03 7.74 -6.05
C SER A 36 14.85 6.69 -4.94
N LYS A 37 15.28 7.02 -3.71
CA LYS A 37 15.12 6.14 -2.54
C LYS A 37 13.67 6.06 -2.06
N GLU A 38 12.89 7.11 -2.28
CA GLU A 38 11.44 7.16 -2.07
C GLU A 38 10.76 6.10 -2.97
N GLY A 39 11.18 6.01 -4.23
CA GLY A 39 10.69 4.98 -5.15
C GLY A 39 10.91 3.55 -4.63
N ILE A 40 11.98 3.29 -3.87
CA ILE A 40 12.22 1.99 -3.24
C ILE A 40 11.20 1.75 -2.11
N VAL A 41 10.93 2.77 -1.29
CA VAL A 41 9.96 2.68 -0.19
C VAL A 41 8.57 2.35 -0.73
N PHE A 42 8.15 3.01 -1.81
CA PHE A 42 6.77 2.96 -2.30
C PHE A 42 6.54 2.04 -3.50
N ALA A 43 7.56 1.39 -4.06
CA ALA A 43 7.41 0.48 -5.21
C ALA A 43 6.34 -0.60 -4.99
N ALA A 44 6.31 -1.19 -3.79
CA ALA A 44 5.31 -2.20 -3.44
C ALA A 44 3.87 -1.61 -3.42
N TYR A 45 3.71 -0.33 -3.08
CA TYR A 45 2.42 0.34 -3.15
C TYR A 45 2.02 0.56 -4.60
N GLU A 46 2.90 1.11 -5.43
CA GLU A 46 2.60 1.35 -6.85
C GLU A 46 2.14 0.09 -7.57
N ASP A 47 2.87 -1.01 -7.37
CA ASP A 47 2.53 -2.33 -7.92
C ASP A 47 1.17 -2.83 -7.40
N ALA A 48 0.92 -2.73 -6.10
CA ALA A 48 -0.34 -3.18 -5.49
C ALA A 48 -1.53 -2.32 -5.92
N ILE A 49 -1.36 -1.00 -5.97
CA ILE A 49 -2.37 -0.03 -6.40
C ILE A 49 -2.74 -0.26 -7.87
N ALA A 50 -1.75 -0.48 -8.74
CA ALA A 50 -2.02 -0.80 -10.15
C ALA A 50 -2.86 -2.07 -10.30
N ARG A 51 -2.62 -3.10 -9.46
CA ARG A 51 -3.43 -4.32 -9.42
C ARG A 51 -4.85 -4.05 -8.92
N LEU A 52 -5.03 -3.21 -7.89
CA LEU A 52 -6.37 -2.84 -7.42
C LEU A 52 -7.15 -2.07 -8.48
N VAL A 53 -6.53 -1.07 -9.12
CA VAL A 53 -7.14 -0.28 -10.20
C VAL A 53 -7.63 -1.20 -11.30
N THR A 54 -6.78 -2.12 -11.75
CA THR A 54 -7.14 -3.12 -12.78
C THR A 54 -8.31 -3.99 -12.31
N ARG A 55 -8.29 -4.44 -11.06
CA ARG A 55 -9.34 -5.31 -10.50
C ARG A 55 -10.68 -4.60 -10.37
N LEU A 56 -10.69 -3.33 -9.93
CA LEU A 56 -11.91 -2.53 -9.83
C LEU A 56 -12.50 -2.21 -11.21
N ALA A 57 -11.65 -1.90 -12.19
CA ALA A 57 -12.08 -1.65 -13.57
C ALA A 57 -12.65 -2.91 -14.26
N ALA A 58 -12.13 -4.10 -13.91
CA ALA A 58 -12.59 -5.38 -14.46
C ALA A 58 -13.72 -6.04 -13.63
N ARG A 59 -14.30 -5.31 -12.67
CA ARG A 59 -15.34 -5.82 -11.78
C ARG A 59 -16.66 -6.03 -12.54
N GLU A 60 -17.31 -7.17 -12.30
CA GLU A 60 -18.65 -7.42 -12.85
C GLU A 60 -19.69 -6.39 -12.35
N PRO A 61 -20.67 -6.00 -13.19
CA PRO A 61 -21.73 -5.09 -12.77
C PRO A 61 -22.43 -5.59 -11.49
N GLY A 62 -22.52 -4.73 -10.48
CA GLY A 62 -23.17 -5.03 -9.21
C GLY A 62 -22.34 -5.83 -8.19
N ALA A 63 -21.10 -6.24 -8.52
CA ALA A 63 -20.21 -6.79 -7.51
C ALA A 63 -19.83 -5.70 -6.49
N CYS A 64 -19.67 -6.05 -5.21
CA CYS A 64 -19.45 -5.07 -4.13
C CYS A 64 -17.98 -4.58 -4.07
N VAL A 65 -17.77 -3.25 -3.97
CA VAL A 65 -16.44 -2.61 -3.89
C VAL A 65 -15.71 -3.14 -2.67
N VAL A 66 -16.35 -3.10 -1.50
CA VAL A 66 -15.69 -3.47 -0.23
C VAL A 66 -15.24 -4.93 -0.25
N ALA A 67 -16.03 -5.82 -0.85
CA ALA A 67 -15.62 -7.21 -1.04
C ALA A 67 -14.42 -7.33 -2.00
N THR A 68 -14.46 -6.60 -3.11
CA THR A 68 -13.38 -6.62 -4.12
C THR A 68 -12.05 -6.08 -3.56
N VAL A 69 -12.11 -4.98 -2.80
CA VAL A 69 -10.98 -4.41 -2.08
C VAL A 69 -10.45 -5.39 -1.03
N GLY A 70 -11.34 -6.03 -0.27
CA GLY A 70 -10.96 -7.03 0.73
C GLY A 70 -10.24 -8.23 0.10
N ASP A 71 -10.76 -8.76 -1.00
CA ASP A 71 -10.14 -9.89 -1.69
C ASP A 71 -8.80 -9.54 -2.31
N TRP A 72 -8.67 -8.33 -2.87
CA TRP A 72 -7.39 -7.80 -3.31
C TRP A 72 -6.40 -7.69 -2.15
N ALA A 73 -6.79 -7.08 -1.03
CA ALA A 73 -5.92 -6.88 0.12
C ALA A 73 -5.39 -8.20 0.70
N ARG A 74 -6.22 -9.26 0.72
CA ARG A 74 -5.79 -10.60 1.14
C ARG A 74 -4.75 -11.20 0.18
N VAL A 75 -4.94 -11.03 -1.12
CA VAL A 75 -3.97 -11.49 -2.12
C VAL A 75 -2.65 -10.72 -1.98
N GLU A 76 -2.70 -9.40 -1.86
CA GLU A 76 -1.50 -8.58 -1.67
C GLU A 76 -0.73 -8.94 -0.39
N ALA A 77 -1.44 -9.19 0.70
CA ALA A 77 -0.82 -9.64 1.94
C ALA A 77 -0.11 -10.99 1.78
N SER A 78 -0.68 -11.92 0.99
CA SER A 78 -0.03 -13.20 0.68
C SER A 78 1.20 -13.08 -0.23
N LEU A 79 1.24 -12.05 -1.08
CA LEU A 79 2.40 -11.76 -1.95
C LEU A 79 3.54 -11.05 -1.19
N GLN A 80 3.23 -10.43 -0.05
CA GLN A 80 4.23 -9.86 0.86
C GLN A 80 4.92 -10.94 1.73
N ASP A 81 4.41 -12.18 1.72
CA ASP A 81 5.08 -13.35 2.27
C ASP A 81 6.23 -13.75 1.30
N PRO A 82 7.45 -14.06 1.79
CA PRO A 82 8.63 -14.07 0.96
C PRO A 82 8.61 -15.22 -0.05
N VAL A 83 8.18 -14.93 -1.27
CA VAL A 83 8.52 -15.73 -2.45
C VAL A 83 9.75 -15.08 -3.07
N SER A 84 10.92 -15.66 -2.81
CA SER A 84 12.21 -15.24 -3.37
C SER A 84 12.14 -15.08 -4.89
N SER A 85 12.01 -13.85 -5.38
CA SER A 85 12.13 -13.53 -6.80
C SER A 85 13.58 -13.19 -7.14
N ALA A 86 14.11 -13.73 -8.24
CA ALA A 86 15.49 -13.48 -8.67
C ALA A 86 15.72 -12.11 -9.31
N THR A 87 14.73 -11.21 -9.30
CA THR A 87 14.82 -9.89 -9.94
C THR A 87 15.63 -8.90 -9.10
N VAL A 88 16.22 -7.88 -9.73
CA VAL A 88 16.92 -6.80 -9.01
C VAL A 88 15.97 -6.06 -8.05
N ARG A 89 14.73 -5.80 -8.50
CA ARG A 89 13.68 -5.20 -7.66
C ARG A 89 13.48 -6.03 -6.40
N ALA A 90 13.30 -7.34 -6.56
CA ALA A 90 13.21 -8.29 -5.45
C ALA A 90 14.44 -8.28 -4.53
N ARG A 91 15.67 -8.24 -5.03
CA ARG A 91 16.85 -8.14 -4.14
C ARG A 91 16.89 -6.89 -3.27
N VAL A 92 16.24 -5.81 -3.72
CA VAL A 92 16.14 -4.54 -2.98
C VAL A 92 14.89 -4.50 -2.08
N THR A 93 13.78 -5.13 -2.52
CA THR A 93 12.45 -5.04 -1.90
C THR A 93 11.95 -6.31 -1.21
N ASP A 94 12.62 -7.45 -1.40
CA ASP A 94 12.21 -8.74 -0.84
C ASP A 94 13.04 -9.06 0.38
N GLY A 95 12.34 -9.22 1.49
CA GLY A 95 12.85 -9.80 2.73
C GLY A 95 11.70 -9.90 3.71
N PRO A 96 11.71 -10.89 4.62
CA PRO A 96 10.62 -11.13 5.55
C PRO A 96 10.29 -9.88 6.39
N ASP A 97 11.28 -9.01 6.60
CA ASP A 97 11.14 -7.77 7.34
C ASP A 97 10.89 -6.52 6.48
N PHE A 98 10.87 -6.61 5.13
CA PHE A 98 10.79 -5.41 4.28
C PHE A 98 9.53 -4.59 4.56
N ALA A 99 8.36 -5.25 4.52
CA ALA A 99 7.09 -4.58 4.82
C ALA A 99 7.10 -3.95 6.23
N ARG A 100 7.63 -4.68 7.22
CA ARG A 100 7.75 -4.19 8.60
C ARG A 100 8.64 -2.96 8.71
N LEU A 101 9.85 -3.04 8.15
CA LEU A 101 10.83 -1.95 8.21
C LEU A 101 10.36 -0.73 7.42
N ARG A 102 9.61 -0.93 6.33
CA ARG A 102 8.99 0.16 5.55
C ARG A 102 7.99 0.91 6.41
N GLN A 103 7.07 0.18 7.06
CA GLN A 103 6.09 0.80 7.93
C GLN A 103 6.74 1.47 9.15
N ALA A 104 7.79 0.89 9.70
CA ALA A 104 8.55 1.50 10.79
C ALA A 104 9.27 2.79 10.35
N ALA A 105 9.81 2.83 9.12
CA ALA A 105 10.44 4.02 8.56
C ALA A 105 9.40 5.11 8.30
N ILE A 106 8.29 4.77 7.64
CA ILE A 106 7.18 5.70 7.42
C ILE A 106 6.74 6.27 8.76
N ALA A 107 6.34 5.44 9.74
CA ALA A 107 5.85 5.86 11.07
C ALA A 107 6.76 6.84 11.84
N ARG A 108 8.07 6.89 11.54
CA ARG A 108 9.06 7.72 12.24
C ARG A 108 9.46 8.98 11.48
N ASP A 109 9.08 9.11 10.22
CA ASP A 109 9.54 10.18 9.33
C ASP A 109 8.33 10.96 8.76
N PRO A 110 8.13 12.23 9.20
CA PRO A 110 7.05 13.08 8.70
C PRO A 110 7.10 13.33 7.19
N ASP A 111 8.29 13.32 6.58
CA ASP A 111 8.43 13.51 5.13
C ASP A 111 7.95 12.28 4.38
N LEU A 112 8.23 11.08 4.91
CA LEU A 112 7.68 9.84 4.38
C LEU A 112 6.15 9.78 4.53
N TRP A 113 5.57 10.32 5.61
CA TRP A 113 4.10 10.43 5.74
C TRP A 113 3.51 11.34 4.66
N ALA A 114 4.16 12.46 4.38
CA ALA A 114 3.71 13.37 3.34
C ALA A 114 3.78 12.71 1.94
N LEU A 115 4.85 11.97 1.67
CA LEU A 115 5.03 11.21 0.43
C LEU A 115 4.02 10.08 0.30
N GLU A 116 3.74 9.34 1.38
CA GLU A 116 2.78 8.24 1.39
C GLU A 116 1.40 8.72 0.91
N ARG A 117 0.94 9.89 1.38
CA ARG A 117 -0.32 10.50 0.92
C ARG A 117 -0.36 10.72 -0.58
N GLY A 118 0.76 11.08 -1.19
CA GLY A 118 0.89 11.21 -2.65
C GLY A 118 0.77 9.86 -3.36
N HIS A 119 1.48 8.85 -2.87
CA HIS A 119 1.50 7.51 -3.49
C HIS A 119 0.17 6.76 -3.35
N VAL A 120 -0.59 6.96 -2.28
CA VAL A 120 -1.89 6.29 -2.08
C VAL A 120 -3.07 7.04 -2.72
N ARG A 121 -2.84 8.25 -3.26
CA ARG A 121 -3.89 9.03 -3.90
C ARG A 121 -4.57 8.31 -5.07
N PRO A 122 -3.86 7.64 -6.00
CA PRO A 122 -4.49 6.87 -7.07
C PRO A 122 -5.37 5.73 -6.54
N LEU A 123 -5.01 5.11 -5.41
CA LEU A 123 -5.84 4.10 -4.77
C LEU A 123 -7.15 4.71 -4.25
N THR A 124 -7.08 5.84 -3.55
CA THR A 124 -8.29 6.55 -3.09
C THR A 124 -9.18 6.94 -4.26
N ASP A 125 -8.62 7.48 -5.35
CA ASP A 125 -9.42 7.90 -6.51
C ASP A 125 -10.06 6.71 -7.23
N ALA A 126 -9.37 5.56 -7.31
CA ALA A 126 -9.93 4.33 -7.86
C ALA A 126 -11.09 3.79 -7.00
N VAL A 127 -10.93 3.78 -5.68
CA VAL A 127 -11.99 3.36 -4.75
C VAL A 127 -13.19 4.33 -4.81
N ALA A 128 -12.94 5.64 -4.90
CA ALA A 128 -13.99 6.65 -5.06
C ALA A 128 -14.78 6.44 -6.36
N THR A 129 -14.09 6.18 -7.47
CA THR A 129 -14.74 5.90 -8.77
C THR A 129 -15.60 4.65 -8.67
N ALA A 130 -15.08 3.57 -8.07
CA ALA A 130 -15.83 2.33 -7.94
C ALA A 130 -17.06 2.44 -7.01
N PHE A 131 -16.99 3.27 -5.96
CA PHE A 131 -18.16 3.56 -5.11
C PHE A 131 -19.18 4.45 -5.80
N ALA A 132 -18.72 5.45 -6.57
CA ALA A 132 -19.59 6.30 -7.36
C ALA A 132 -20.44 5.48 -8.35
N GLU A 133 -19.82 4.51 -9.01
CA GLU A 133 -20.50 3.56 -9.90
C GLU A 133 -21.46 2.65 -9.14
N GLU A 134 -21.04 2.05 -8.01
CA GLU A 134 -21.88 1.11 -7.25
C GLU A 134 -23.14 1.77 -6.68
N PHE A 135 -23.04 3.01 -6.22
CA PHE A 135 -24.16 3.72 -5.61
C PHE A 135 -24.87 4.70 -6.55
N ALA A 136 -24.37 4.87 -7.78
CA ALA A 136 -24.86 5.88 -8.74
C ALA A 136 -24.86 7.32 -8.17
N ILE A 137 -23.79 7.67 -7.43
CA ILE A 137 -23.57 8.99 -6.81
C ILE A 137 -22.30 9.61 -7.42
N PRO A 138 -22.22 10.95 -7.63
CA PRO A 138 -21.00 11.59 -8.12
C PRO A 138 -19.74 11.27 -7.28
N ALA A 139 -18.62 11.01 -7.93
CA ALA A 139 -17.35 10.63 -7.29
C ALA A 139 -16.72 11.72 -6.41
N ASP A 140 -17.07 12.99 -6.66
CA ASP A 140 -16.65 14.15 -5.90
C ASP A 140 -17.61 14.49 -4.74
N SER A 141 -18.73 13.78 -4.62
CA SER A 141 -19.65 13.95 -3.49
C SER A 141 -18.93 13.66 -2.17
N LEU A 142 -19.27 14.44 -1.14
CA LEU A 142 -18.69 14.27 0.20
C LEU A 142 -18.83 12.82 0.69
N ALA A 143 -19.96 12.18 0.41
CA ALA A 143 -20.26 10.83 0.86
C ALA A 143 -19.34 9.77 0.20
N VAL A 144 -19.12 9.86 -1.12
CA VAL A 144 -18.20 8.97 -1.84
C VAL A 144 -16.75 9.25 -1.45
N ARG A 145 -16.35 10.52 -1.33
CA ARG A 145 -15.01 10.88 -0.87
C ARG A 145 -14.75 10.33 0.53
N LEU A 146 -15.65 10.52 1.49
CA LEU A 146 -15.51 9.97 2.84
C LEU A 146 -15.40 8.44 2.83
N ALA A 147 -16.21 7.75 2.04
CA ALA A 147 -16.12 6.30 1.90
C ALA A 147 -14.76 5.83 1.37
N ALA A 148 -14.25 6.50 0.32
CA ALA A 148 -12.96 6.17 -0.27
C ALA A 148 -11.79 6.48 0.65
N GLU A 149 -11.74 7.70 1.22
CA GLU A 149 -10.68 8.11 2.15
C GLU A 149 -10.65 7.19 3.38
N THR A 150 -11.81 6.85 3.94
CA THR A 150 -11.90 5.93 5.07
C THR A 150 -11.39 4.54 4.70
N THR A 151 -11.76 4.03 3.53
CA THR A 151 -11.29 2.72 3.06
C THR A 151 -9.77 2.71 2.92
N THR A 152 -9.19 3.73 2.27
CA THR A 152 -7.75 3.87 2.10
C THR A 152 -7.02 3.93 3.43
N VAL A 153 -7.42 4.86 4.30
CA VAL A 153 -6.74 5.07 5.60
C VAL A 153 -6.86 3.85 6.49
N ALA A 154 -8.03 3.19 6.52
CA ALA A 154 -8.23 1.99 7.33
C ALA A 154 -7.34 0.82 6.86
N LEU A 155 -7.14 0.66 5.55
CA LEU A 155 -6.21 -0.34 5.01
C LEU A 155 -4.75 -0.05 5.37
N LEU A 156 -4.34 1.22 5.27
CA LEU A 156 -2.99 1.64 5.67
C LEU A 156 -2.75 1.39 7.16
N GLU A 157 -3.72 1.73 8.02
CA GLU A 157 -3.63 1.49 9.46
C GLU A 157 -3.57 -0.02 9.78
N ALA A 158 -4.36 -0.86 9.10
CA ALA A 158 -4.27 -2.31 9.24
C ALA A 158 -2.90 -2.84 8.82
N ASN A 159 -2.33 -2.34 7.72
CA ASN A 159 -0.99 -2.72 7.26
C ASN A 159 0.09 -2.29 8.27
N ALA A 160 0.00 -1.06 8.77
CA ALA A 160 0.94 -0.52 9.76
C ALA A 160 0.90 -1.28 11.09
N ARG A 161 -0.31 -1.64 11.59
CA ARG A 161 -0.48 -2.49 12.79
C ARG A 161 0.06 -3.90 12.60
N ALA A 162 -0.25 -4.52 11.47
CA ALA A 162 0.24 -5.85 11.15
C ALA A 162 1.76 -5.89 11.08
N ALA A 163 2.37 -4.89 10.44
CA ALA A 163 3.81 -4.71 10.37
C ALA A 163 4.48 -4.61 11.75
N ARG A 164 3.83 -3.97 12.73
CA ARG A 164 4.35 -3.90 14.10
C ARG A 164 4.27 -5.23 14.87
N GLY A 165 3.54 -6.20 14.33
CA GLY A 165 3.26 -7.46 15.01
C GLY A 165 2.13 -7.36 16.04
N ASP A 166 1.35 -6.27 16.03
CA ASP A 166 0.24 -6.06 16.97
C ASP A 166 -0.85 -7.13 16.79
N SER A 167 -1.13 -7.52 15.55
CA SER A 167 -2.12 -8.54 15.16
C SER A 167 -1.91 -9.00 13.72
N PRO A 168 -2.36 -10.21 13.32
CA PRO A 168 -2.31 -10.65 11.92
C PRO A 168 -3.11 -9.71 11.01
N PHE A 169 -2.58 -9.39 9.83
CA PHE A 169 -3.21 -8.48 8.87
C PHE A 169 -4.65 -8.88 8.53
N ASN A 170 -4.92 -10.17 8.30
CA ASN A 170 -6.26 -10.63 7.92
C ASN A 170 -7.30 -10.38 9.01
N ALA A 171 -6.93 -10.47 10.29
CA ALA A 171 -7.84 -10.16 11.39
C ALA A 171 -8.19 -8.67 11.42
N LEU A 172 -7.17 -7.80 11.29
CA LEU A 172 -7.35 -6.35 11.20
C LEU A 172 -8.16 -5.94 9.97
N LEU A 173 -7.94 -6.63 8.85
CA LEU A 173 -8.66 -6.39 7.60
C LEU A 173 -10.15 -6.68 7.77
N ASP A 174 -10.52 -7.78 8.44
CA ASP A 174 -11.93 -8.11 8.64
C ASP A 174 -12.66 -7.03 9.48
N ASP A 175 -12.00 -6.48 10.51
CA ASP A 175 -12.50 -5.35 11.31
C ASP A 175 -12.65 -4.08 10.46
N VAL A 176 -11.64 -3.76 9.66
CA VAL A 176 -11.65 -2.62 8.73
C VAL A 176 -12.79 -2.73 7.73
N LEU A 177 -12.96 -3.90 7.10
CA LEU A 177 -14.03 -4.13 6.13
C LEU A 177 -15.41 -4.08 6.79
N ALA A 178 -15.56 -4.52 8.04
CA ALA A 178 -16.79 -4.38 8.79
C ALA A 178 -17.12 -2.89 9.06
N PHE A 179 -16.14 -2.11 9.50
CA PHE A 179 -16.29 -0.66 9.73
C PHE A 179 -16.67 0.08 8.44
N VAL A 180 -15.95 -0.17 7.34
CA VAL A 180 -16.22 0.44 6.04
C VAL A 180 -17.62 0.07 5.55
N ARG A 181 -18.02 -1.21 5.65
CA ARG A 181 -19.39 -1.66 5.29
C ARG A 181 -20.46 -0.90 6.07
N GLY A 182 -20.26 -0.71 7.38
CA GLY A 182 -21.17 0.08 8.21
C GLY A 182 -21.28 1.53 7.74
N GLY A 183 -20.16 2.15 7.38
CA GLY A 183 -20.12 3.52 6.85
C GLY A 183 -20.82 3.66 5.50
N VAL A 184 -20.50 2.78 4.54
CA VAL A 184 -21.08 2.87 3.17
C VAL A 184 -22.52 2.41 3.10
N ALA A 185 -23.03 1.67 4.08
CA ALA A 185 -24.46 1.34 4.16
C ALA A 185 -25.35 2.58 4.18
N ALA A 186 -24.85 3.71 4.69
CA ALA A 186 -25.56 5.00 4.67
C ALA A 186 -25.77 5.58 3.25
N LEU A 187 -25.09 5.05 2.23
CA LEU A 187 -25.17 5.50 0.83
C LEU A 187 -26.31 4.84 0.04
N ARG A 188 -26.89 3.74 0.54
CA ARG A 188 -27.91 2.93 -0.16
C ARG A 188 -29.34 3.51 -0.11
N LYS A 189 -29.47 4.84 -0.03
CA LYS A 189 -30.78 5.50 0.13
C LYS A 189 -31.65 5.38 -1.10
#